data_AF-A0A8T5UJI8-F1
#
_entry.id   AF-A0A8T5UJI8-F1
#
_cell.length_a   1.000
_cell.length_b   1.000
_cell.length_c   1.000
_cell.angle_alpha   90.00
_cell.angle_beta   90.00
_cell.angle_gamma   90.00
#
_symmetry.space_group_name_H-M   'P 1'
#
loop_
_entity.id
_entity.type
_entity.pdbx_description
1 polymer ?
#
loop_
_entity_poly.entity_id
_entity_poly.type
_entity_poly.pdbx_seq_one_letter_code
_entity_poly.pdbx_strand_id
1 'polypeptide(L)'
;MDIRNEEYLKVLEKFPDVISVGGNNFHLHFKINPNIVLEVDFRRYPKKMIAYLINNERDTFKLSRIVSSLRYWNKKAAAPVLEIIDEILLLIDNLKFNQIMIKKDFLEGLVDMCQKSHPKKMKGILGVHKGVVSEYIVSSKACTDSEKDFEIIRPTCSLPLDFTYEGTFISRPSGTLSTNEKLNQIFKKRRFTMLLAYPYNISDNIKCFDTSG
;
A
#
# COMPACT_ATOMS: atom_id res chain seq x y z
N MET A 1 -13.68 24.66 -21.36
CA MET A 1 -14.56 23.74 -20.61
C MET A 1 -13.99 23.64 -19.20
N ASP A 2 -14.82 23.59 -18.15
CA ASP A 2 -14.32 23.47 -16.78
C ASP A 2 -13.67 22.10 -16.63
N ILE A 3 -12.36 22.06 -16.30
CA ILE A 3 -11.60 20.81 -16.14
C ILE A 3 -12.28 19.85 -15.14
N ARG A 4 -13.04 20.38 -14.18
CA ARG A 4 -13.82 19.57 -13.22
C ARG A 4 -14.99 18.86 -13.88
N ASN A 5 -15.62 19.46 -14.89
CA ASN A 5 -16.68 18.80 -15.66
C ASN A 5 -16.11 17.66 -16.49
N GLU A 6 -14.93 17.85 -17.10
CA GLU A 6 -14.25 16.77 -17.84
C GLU A 6 -13.92 15.60 -16.92
N GLU A 7 -13.36 15.87 -15.74
CA GLU A 7 -13.07 14.84 -14.74
C GLU A 7 -14.34 14.17 -14.21
N TYR A 8 -15.41 14.92 -13.96
CA TYR A 8 -16.70 14.37 -13.54
C TYR A 8 -17.29 13.42 -14.59
N LEU A 9 -17.25 13.79 -15.88
CA LEU A 9 -17.76 12.96 -16.96
C LEU A 9 -16.99 11.63 -17.07
N LYS A 10 -15.66 11.66 -16.94
CA LYS A 10 -14.83 10.44 -16.89
C LYS A 10 -15.21 9.54 -15.70
N VAL A 11 -15.48 10.15 -14.54
CA VAL A 11 -15.91 9.40 -13.36
C VAL A 11 -17.28 8.77 -13.58
N LEU A 12 -18.24 9.52 -14.13
CA LEU A 12 -19.60 9.02 -14.39
C LEU A 12 -19.61 7.91 -15.46
N GLU A 13 -18.76 8.02 -16.47
CA GLU A 13 -18.60 7.00 -17.51
C GLU A 13 -18.14 5.66 -16.92
N LYS A 14 -17.20 5.69 -15.96
CA LYS A 14 -16.71 4.47 -15.30
C LYS A 14 -17.62 3.99 -14.17
N PHE A 15 -18.24 4.92 -13.45
CA PHE A 15 -19.04 4.67 -12.25
C PHE A 15 -20.43 5.32 -12.39
N PRO A 16 -21.34 4.73 -13.18
CA PRO A 16 -22.65 5.32 -13.46
C PRO A 16 -23.53 5.45 -12.22
N ASP A 17 -23.31 4.61 -11.19
CA ASP A 17 -24.08 4.58 -9.95
C ASP A 17 -23.58 5.58 -8.88
N VAL A 18 -22.61 6.44 -9.22
CA VAL A 18 -22.08 7.44 -8.28
C VAL A 18 -23.13 8.50 -7.94
N ILE A 19 -23.24 8.88 -6.67
CA ILE A 19 -24.27 9.80 -6.18
C ILE A 19 -23.67 11.18 -5.92
N SER A 20 -24.25 12.24 -6.50
CA SER A 20 -23.86 13.62 -6.19
C SER A 20 -24.44 14.10 -4.86
N VAL A 21 -23.58 14.63 -4.01
CA VAL A 21 -23.95 15.12 -2.68
C VAL A 21 -24.59 16.50 -2.79
N GLY A 22 -25.85 16.63 -2.36
CA GLY A 22 -26.59 17.89 -2.42
C GLY A 22 -26.73 18.46 -3.84
N GLY A 23 -26.72 17.59 -4.87
CA GLY A 23 -26.77 18.00 -6.28
C GLY A 23 -25.46 18.59 -6.81
N ASN A 24 -24.35 18.46 -6.09
CA ASN A 24 -23.04 18.96 -6.54
C ASN A 24 -22.25 17.87 -7.29
N ASN A 25 -22.06 18.05 -8.60
CA ASN A 25 -21.36 17.09 -9.46
C ASN A 25 -19.86 16.90 -9.10
N PHE A 26 -19.30 17.72 -8.23
CA PHE A 26 -17.89 17.62 -7.80
C PHE A 26 -17.74 17.13 -6.36
N HIS A 27 -18.85 16.68 -5.75
CA HIS A 27 -18.89 16.08 -4.43
C HIS A 27 -19.68 14.78 -4.56
N LEU A 28 -18.99 13.65 -4.50
CA LEU A 28 -19.50 12.35 -4.92
C LEU A 28 -19.48 11.33 -3.78
N HIS A 29 -20.47 10.45 -3.76
CA HIS A 29 -20.58 9.28 -2.89
C HIS A 29 -20.52 8.01 -3.72
N PHE A 30 -19.57 7.13 -3.37
CA PHE A 30 -19.44 5.78 -3.89
C PHE A 30 -19.87 4.81 -2.79
N LYS A 31 -20.87 3.97 -3.06
CA LYS A 31 -21.28 2.92 -2.12
C LYS A 31 -20.26 1.79 -2.17
N ILE A 32 -19.49 1.61 -1.09
CA ILE A 32 -18.51 0.52 -0.98
C ILE A 32 -19.20 -0.76 -0.51
N ASN A 33 -20.02 -0.64 0.53
CA ASN A 33 -20.89 -1.68 1.05
C ASN A 33 -22.07 -1.02 1.80
N PRO A 34 -23.05 -1.77 2.33
CA PRO A 34 -24.21 -1.19 3.01
C PRO A 34 -23.87 -0.29 4.22
N ASN A 35 -22.67 -0.42 4.78
CA ASN A 35 -22.24 0.25 6.00
C ASN A 35 -21.16 1.32 5.79
N ILE A 36 -20.57 1.39 4.59
CA ILE A 36 -19.42 2.24 4.29
C ILE A 36 -19.63 2.94 2.95
N VAL A 37 -19.49 4.26 2.98
CA VAL A 37 -19.49 5.13 1.80
C VAL A 37 -18.12 5.77 1.65
N LEU A 38 -17.62 5.79 0.41
CA LEU A 38 -16.49 6.61 0.02
C LEU A 38 -17.02 7.96 -0.46
N GLU A 39 -16.69 9.01 0.29
CA GLU A 39 -16.95 10.39 -0.09
C GLU A 39 -15.73 11.00 -0.77
N VAL A 40 -15.93 11.61 -1.94
CA VAL A 40 -14.91 12.25 -2.75
C VAL A 40 -15.32 13.68 -3.08
N ASP A 41 -14.58 14.66 -2.57
CA ASP A 41 -14.79 16.09 -2.82
C ASP A 41 -13.62 16.67 -3.64
N PHE A 42 -13.92 17.03 -4.88
CA PHE A 42 -12.98 17.68 -5.80
C PHE A 42 -13.51 19.03 -6.28
N ARG A 43 -14.40 19.69 -5.53
CA ARG A 43 -14.91 21.04 -5.84
C ARG A 43 -13.79 22.06 -6.05
N ARG A 44 -12.65 21.87 -5.39
CA ARG A 44 -11.45 22.73 -5.47
C ARG A 44 -10.39 22.22 -6.44
N TYR A 45 -10.67 21.22 -7.27
CA TYR A 45 -9.73 20.72 -8.27
C TYR A 45 -9.38 21.80 -9.32
N PRO A 46 -8.13 21.87 -9.82
CA PRO A 46 -6.96 21.01 -9.51
C PRO A 46 -6.18 21.41 -8.25
N LYS A 47 -6.65 22.42 -7.49
CA LYS A 47 -5.92 22.92 -6.31
C LYS A 47 -5.93 21.92 -5.15
N LYS A 48 -6.99 21.11 -5.02
CA LYS A 48 -7.16 20.12 -3.95
C LYS A 48 -8.26 19.12 -4.29
N MET A 49 -8.07 17.88 -3.85
CA MET A 49 -9.09 16.85 -3.71
C MET A 49 -9.04 16.29 -2.29
N ILE A 50 -10.19 15.85 -1.78
CA ILE A 50 -10.31 15.25 -0.46
C ILE A 50 -11.16 14.00 -0.60
N ALA A 51 -10.79 12.94 0.11
CA ALA A 51 -11.60 11.74 0.19
C ALA A 51 -11.67 11.20 1.62
N TYR A 52 -12.83 10.65 1.97
CA TYR A 52 -13.13 10.07 3.27
C TYR A 52 -13.85 8.74 3.11
N LEU A 53 -13.56 7.79 4.00
CA LEU A 53 -14.48 6.70 4.27
C LEU A 53 -15.40 7.11 5.42
N ILE A 54 -16.69 6.91 5.25
CA ILE A 54 -17.72 7.27 6.22
C ILE A 54 -18.51 6.00 6.56
N ASN A 55 -18.63 5.67 7.85
CA ASN A 55 -19.45 4.55 8.31
C ASN A 55 -20.89 5.00 8.61
N ASN A 56 -21.77 4.05 8.94
CA ASN A 56 -23.17 4.34 9.34
C ASN A 56 -23.29 5.23 10.59
N GLU A 57 -22.30 5.19 11.49
CA GLU A 57 -22.23 6.02 12.70
C GLU A 57 -21.73 7.44 12.40
N ARG A 58 -21.41 7.73 11.12
CA ARG A 58 -20.83 8.99 10.61
C ARG A 58 -19.41 9.26 11.08
N ASP A 59 -18.70 8.26 11.57
CA ASP A 59 -17.26 8.35 11.75
C ASP A 59 -16.58 8.48 10.40
N THR A 60 -15.59 9.36 10.35
CA THR A 60 -14.87 9.67 9.11
C THR A 60 -13.40 9.27 9.21
N PHE A 61 -12.93 8.54 8.22
CA PHE A 61 -11.51 8.23 8.04
C PHE A 61 -10.96 8.95 6.82
N LYS A 62 -10.01 9.87 7.04
CA LYS A 62 -9.40 10.67 5.97
C LYS A 62 -8.40 9.84 5.17
N LEU A 63 -8.69 9.63 3.88
CA LEU A 63 -7.90 8.76 3.01
C LEU A 63 -6.51 9.30 2.67
N SER A 64 -6.24 10.61 2.82
CA SER A 64 -4.90 11.16 2.66
C SER A 64 -3.86 10.60 3.65
N ARG A 65 -4.32 9.86 4.68
CA ARG A 65 -3.44 9.14 5.61
C ARG A 65 -2.81 7.90 4.97
N ILE A 66 -3.47 7.26 4.01
CA ILE A 66 -3.02 6.00 3.40
C ILE A 66 -2.80 6.11 1.89
N VAL A 67 -3.57 6.95 1.19
CA VAL A 67 -3.50 7.12 -0.26
C VAL A 67 -2.41 8.12 -0.62
N SER A 68 -1.44 7.66 -1.40
CA SER A 68 -0.22 8.39 -1.73
C SER A 68 -0.51 9.65 -2.56
N SER A 69 -1.36 9.52 -3.59
CA SER A 69 -1.73 10.64 -4.48
C SER A 69 -2.50 11.75 -3.76
N LEU A 70 -3.25 11.41 -2.71
CA LEU A 70 -3.92 12.39 -1.86
C LEU A 70 -2.97 13.05 -0.84
N ARG A 71 -1.97 12.31 -0.34
CA ARG A 71 -0.99 12.82 0.62
C ARG A 71 -0.02 13.81 -0.03
N TYR A 72 0.49 13.47 -1.21
CA TYR A 72 1.50 14.24 -1.94
C TYR A 72 0.89 15.11 -3.04
N TRP A 73 -0.30 15.67 -2.80
CA TRP A 73 -1.00 16.48 -3.80
C TRP A 73 -0.16 17.68 -4.25
N ASN A 74 0.39 17.61 -5.48
CA ASN A 74 1.18 18.70 -6.06
C ASN A 74 0.34 19.48 -7.07
N LYS A 75 0.27 20.81 -6.88
CA LYS A 75 -0.48 21.73 -7.75
C LYS A 75 0.09 21.86 -9.17
N LYS A 76 1.36 21.48 -9.40
CA LYS A 76 2.02 21.64 -10.71
C LYS A 76 1.67 20.52 -11.71
N ALA A 77 1.19 19.37 -11.23
CA ALA A 77 0.71 18.26 -12.05
C ALA A 77 -0.30 17.44 -11.22
N ALA A 78 -1.52 17.96 -11.06
CA ALA A 78 -2.56 17.23 -10.33
C ALA A 78 -2.93 15.97 -11.09
N ALA A 79 -2.87 14.81 -10.43
CA ALA A 79 -3.31 13.56 -11.04
C ALA A 79 -4.82 13.62 -11.37
N PRO A 80 -5.28 12.92 -12.42
CA PRO A 80 -6.70 12.85 -12.76
C PRO A 80 -7.52 12.31 -11.58
N VAL A 81 -8.72 12.86 -11.38
CA VAL A 81 -9.66 12.47 -10.31
C VAL A 81 -9.98 10.98 -10.43
N LEU A 82 -10.19 10.49 -11.66
CA LEU A 82 -10.48 9.08 -11.93
C LEU A 82 -9.35 8.16 -11.47
N GLU A 83 -8.09 8.51 -11.75
CA GLU A 83 -6.93 7.70 -11.33
C GLU A 83 -6.82 7.59 -9.80
N ILE A 84 -7.18 8.68 -9.10
CA ILE A 84 -7.12 8.70 -7.64
C ILE A 84 -8.26 7.88 -7.05
N ILE A 85 -9.46 7.92 -7.64
CA ILE A 85 -10.58 7.05 -7.27
C ILE A 85 -10.19 5.58 -7.47
N ASP A 86 -9.55 5.25 -8.60
CA ASP A 86 -9.06 3.90 -8.86
C ASP A 86 -8.03 3.43 -7.82
N GLU A 87 -7.06 4.28 -7.45
CA GLU A 87 -6.12 3.98 -6.36
C GLU A 87 -6.85 3.73 -5.04
N ILE A 88 -7.83 4.55 -4.70
CA ILE A 88 -8.61 4.40 -3.46
C ILE A 88 -9.35 3.07 -3.45
N LEU A 89 -10.10 2.77 -4.52
CA LEU A 89 -10.92 1.57 -4.61
C LEU A 89 -10.06 0.30 -4.60
N LEU A 90 -8.93 0.31 -5.32
CA LEU A 90 -7.98 -0.80 -5.29
C LEU A 90 -7.44 -1.06 -3.88
N LEU A 91 -7.13 0.02 -3.14
CA LEU A 91 -6.63 -0.09 -1.77
C LEU A 91 -7.71 -0.64 -0.83
N ILE A 92 -8.96 -0.21 -1.00
CA ILE A 92 -10.12 -0.74 -0.25
C ILE A 92 -10.31 -2.23 -0.53
N ASP A 93 -10.28 -2.65 -1.79
CA ASP A 93 -10.42 -4.05 -2.18
C ASP A 93 -9.29 -4.91 -1.60
N ASN A 94 -8.05 -4.43 -1.70
CA ASN A 94 -6.90 -5.11 -1.11
C ASN A 94 -7.05 -5.31 0.41
N LEU A 95 -7.55 -4.30 1.13
CA LEU A 95 -7.83 -4.43 2.56
C LEU A 95 -8.98 -5.40 2.85
N LYS A 96 -10.05 -5.35 2.05
CA LYS A 96 -11.23 -6.21 2.20
C LYS A 96 -10.92 -7.68 1.97
N PHE A 97 -10.10 -7.99 0.97
CA PHE A 97 -9.72 -9.37 0.63
C PHE A 97 -8.45 -9.85 1.34
N ASN A 98 -7.85 -9.01 2.19
CA ASN A 98 -6.55 -9.25 2.83
C ASN A 98 -5.48 -9.67 1.82
N GLN A 99 -5.41 -8.95 0.70
CA GLN A 99 -4.51 -9.22 -0.42
C GLN A 99 -3.48 -8.08 -0.59
N ILE A 100 -2.31 -8.45 -1.10
CA ILE A 100 -1.25 -7.51 -1.44
C ILE A 100 -0.91 -7.72 -2.91
N MET A 101 -1.12 -6.67 -3.71
CA MET A 101 -0.73 -6.69 -5.11
C MET A 101 0.74 -6.33 -5.25
N ILE A 102 1.48 -7.10 -6.03
CA ILE A 102 2.91 -6.91 -6.27
C ILE A 102 3.15 -6.99 -7.77
N LYS A 103 3.96 -6.08 -8.32
CA LYS A 103 4.37 -6.19 -9.73
C LYS A 103 5.17 -7.49 -9.94
N LYS A 104 4.82 -8.26 -10.96
CA LYS A 104 5.47 -9.55 -11.27
C LYS A 104 6.98 -9.41 -11.41
N ASP A 105 7.44 -8.54 -12.31
CA ASP A 105 8.86 -8.35 -12.60
C ASP A 105 9.64 -7.86 -11.36
N PHE A 106 8.97 -7.08 -10.50
CA PHE A 106 9.54 -6.65 -9.22
C PHE A 106 9.73 -7.82 -8.26
N LEU A 107 8.72 -8.71 -8.13
CA LEU A 107 8.81 -9.89 -7.29
C LEU A 107 9.91 -10.84 -7.78
N GLU A 108 9.98 -11.06 -9.09
CA GLU A 108 11.00 -11.89 -9.71
C GLU A 108 12.41 -11.31 -9.45
N GLY A 109 12.59 -9.99 -9.61
CA GLY A 109 13.85 -9.33 -9.29
C GLY A 109 14.23 -9.42 -7.81
N LEU A 110 13.25 -9.29 -6.90
CA LEU A 110 13.46 -9.44 -5.45
C LEU A 110 13.90 -10.86 -5.09
N VAL A 111 13.29 -11.87 -5.71
CA VAL A 111 13.63 -13.29 -5.54
C VAL A 111 15.04 -13.58 -6.07
N ASP A 112 15.37 -13.15 -7.29
CA ASP A 112 16.68 -13.32 -7.90
C ASP A 112 17.80 -12.68 -7.06
N MET A 113 17.54 -11.49 -6.50
CA MET A 113 18.47 -10.84 -5.57
C MET A 113 18.72 -11.69 -4.31
N CYS A 114 17.67 -12.28 -3.72
CA CYS A 114 17.80 -13.15 -2.55
C CYS A 114 18.56 -14.43 -2.88
N GLN A 115 18.29 -15.04 -4.04
CA GLN A 115 18.97 -16.24 -4.53
C GLN A 115 20.47 -15.99 -4.72
N LYS A 116 20.84 -14.91 -5.40
CA LYS A 116 22.25 -14.52 -5.63
C LYS A 116 23.00 -14.19 -4.34
N SER A 117 22.29 -13.71 -3.33
CA SER A 117 22.88 -13.34 -2.05
C SER A 117 22.98 -14.50 -1.06
N HIS A 118 22.30 -15.62 -1.32
CA HIS A 118 22.30 -16.79 -0.45
C HIS A 118 23.73 -17.29 -0.15
N PRO A 119 24.06 -17.68 1.10
CA PRO A 119 23.19 -17.77 2.29
C PRO A 119 23.13 -16.48 3.13
N LYS A 120 23.58 -15.33 2.61
CA LYS A 120 23.51 -14.06 3.34
C LYS A 120 22.05 -13.67 3.56
N LYS A 121 21.76 -13.21 4.78
CA LYS A 121 20.46 -12.66 5.13
C LYS A 121 20.32 -11.28 4.51
N MET A 122 19.11 -11.01 4.07
CA MET A 122 18.68 -9.75 3.50
C MET A 122 17.37 -9.33 4.14
N LYS A 123 17.25 -8.03 4.33
CA LYS A 123 16.02 -7.40 4.79
C LYS A 123 15.90 -6.03 4.16
N GLY A 124 14.66 -5.63 3.93
CA GLY A 124 14.36 -4.27 3.51
C GLY A 124 12.92 -3.90 3.74
N ILE A 125 12.60 -2.69 3.33
CA ILE A 125 11.23 -2.15 3.36
C ILE A 125 10.69 -2.10 1.93
N LEU A 126 9.40 -2.35 1.78
CA LEU A 126 8.69 -2.40 0.51
C LEU A 126 7.81 -1.16 0.38
N GLY A 127 7.96 -0.45 -0.73
CA GLY A 127 7.12 0.69 -1.08
C GLY A 127 5.96 0.29 -1.97
N VAL A 128 4.82 0.90 -1.68
CA VAL A 128 3.55 0.72 -2.35
C VAL A 128 3.21 2.00 -3.11
N HIS A 129 3.04 1.85 -4.42
CA HIS A 129 2.64 2.93 -5.30
C HIS A 129 1.31 2.58 -5.95
N LYS A 130 0.32 3.45 -5.82
CA LYS A 130 -1.06 3.24 -6.31
C LYS A 130 -1.63 1.86 -5.89
N GLY A 131 -1.42 1.46 -4.64
CA GLY A 131 -1.89 0.17 -4.10
C GLY A 131 -1.09 -1.07 -4.52
N VAL A 132 -0.01 -0.92 -5.30
CA VAL A 132 0.82 -2.02 -5.79
C VAL A 132 2.26 -1.91 -5.28
N VAL A 133 2.80 -2.99 -4.73
CA VAL A 133 4.21 -3.08 -4.32
C VAL A 133 5.11 -3.02 -5.56
N SER A 134 6.03 -2.06 -5.59
CA SER A 134 6.86 -1.83 -6.78
C SER A 134 8.24 -1.23 -6.54
N GLU A 135 8.60 -0.94 -5.28
CA GLU A 135 9.92 -0.45 -4.91
C GLU A 135 10.39 -1.08 -3.60
N TYR A 136 11.71 -1.11 -3.37
CA TYR A 136 12.28 -1.53 -2.10
C TYR A 136 13.47 -0.68 -1.70
N ILE A 137 13.74 -0.64 -0.39
CA ILE A 137 15.01 -0.20 0.16
C ILE A 137 15.62 -1.36 0.96
N VAL A 138 16.79 -1.83 0.53
CA VAL A 138 17.57 -2.84 1.26
C VAL A 138 18.27 -2.17 2.43
N SER A 139 18.21 -2.80 3.60
CA SER A 139 18.92 -2.31 4.78
C SER A 139 20.42 -2.61 4.69
N SER A 140 21.26 -1.63 5.01
CA SER A 140 22.70 -1.87 5.19
C SER A 140 22.95 -2.82 6.36
N LYS A 141 23.99 -3.66 6.27
CA LYS A 141 24.41 -4.54 7.37
C LYS A 141 24.72 -3.80 8.67
N ALA A 142 25.22 -2.57 8.57
CA ALA A 142 25.47 -1.72 9.75
C ALA A 142 24.16 -1.36 10.49
N CYS A 143 23.03 -1.46 9.79
CA CYS A 143 21.69 -1.13 10.28
C CYS A 143 20.85 -2.34 10.66
N THR A 144 21.44 -3.53 10.74
CA THR A 144 20.73 -4.75 11.07
C THR A 144 21.41 -5.51 12.20
N ASP A 145 20.60 -6.13 13.05
CA ASP A 145 21.05 -7.16 13.99
C ASP A 145 20.72 -8.54 13.43
N SER A 146 21.69 -9.45 13.50
CA SER A 146 21.53 -10.82 13.02
C SER A 146 20.82 -11.67 14.07
N GLU A 147 19.68 -12.24 13.70
CA GLU A 147 19.05 -13.36 14.40
C GLU A 147 19.51 -14.68 13.79
N LYS A 148 19.10 -15.83 14.36
CA LYS A 148 19.51 -17.16 13.86
C LYS A 148 19.25 -17.33 12.36
N ASP A 149 18.06 -16.95 11.88
CA ASP A 149 17.60 -17.22 10.50
C ASP A 149 17.15 -15.97 9.72
N PHE A 150 17.30 -14.77 10.28
CA PHE A 150 16.92 -13.52 9.62
C PHE A 150 17.65 -12.33 10.22
N GLU A 151 17.44 -11.15 9.66
CA GLU A 151 17.96 -9.88 10.18
C GLU A 151 16.83 -8.97 10.66
N ILE A 152 17.12 -8.14 11.66
CA ILE A 152 16.20 -7.14 12.21
C ILE A 152 16.79 -5.76 11.99
N ILE A 153 16.01 -4.81 11.49
CA ILE A 153 16.47 -3.42 11.37
C ILE A 153 16.58 -2.82 12.77
N ARG A 154 17.76 -2.25 13.06
CA ARG A 154 18.05 -1.56 14.32
C ARG A 154 17.11 -0.37 14.50
N PRO A 155 16.55 -0.16 15.71
CA PRO A 155 15.74 1.03 16.00
C PRO A 155 16.51 2.35 15.78
N THR A 156 17.83 2.33 15.93
CA THR A 156 18.71 3.50 15.76
C THR A 156 18.96 3.88 14.31
N CYS A 157 18.60 3.03 13.35
CA CYS A 157 18.72 3.38 11.94
C CYS A 157 17.48 4.13 11.49
N SER A 158 17.71 5.34 10.98
CA SER A 158 16.69 6.19 10.38
C SER A 158 16.13 5.50 9.14
N LEU A 159 14.97 4.85 9.30
CA LEU A 159 14.16 4.45 8.16
C LEU A 159 13.40 5.66 7.62
N PRO A 160 13.06 5.69 6.32
CA PRO A 160 12.19 6.72 5.77
C PRO A 160 10.90 6.82 6.60
N LEU A 161 10.57 8.05 7.01
CA LEU A 161 9.26 8.39 7.60
C LEU A 161 8.15 8.45 6.54
N ASP A 162 8.45 8.08 5.29
CA ASP A 162 7.49 8.02 4.22
C ASP A 162 6.56 6.81 4.39
N PHE A 163 5.27 7.08 4.59
CA PHE A 163 4.27 6.02 4.77
C PHE A 163 3.89 5.29 3.47
N THR A 164 4.50 5.60 2.31
CA THR A 164 4.42 4.74 1.11
C THR A 164 5.16 3.42 1.32
N TYR A 165 6.11 3.36 2.27
CA TYR A 165 6.80 2.13 2.66
C TYR A 165 5.94 1.31 3.61
N GLU A 166 4.95 0.62 3.06
CA GLU A 166 3.95 -0.09 3.83
C GLU A 166 4.38 -1.50 4.26
N GLY A 167 5.41 -2.07 3.64
CA GLY A 167 5.80 -3.47 3.87
C GLY A 167 7.24 -3.67 4.32
N THR A 168 7.54 -4.86 4.80
CA THR A 168 8.91 -5.36 5.05
C THR A 168 9.12 -6.63 4.24
N PHE A 169 10.30 -6.85 3.68
CA PHE A 169 10.69 -8.17 3.18
C PHE A 169 11.86 -8.72 4.01
N ILE A 170 11.88 -10.05 4.21
CA ILE A 170 12.91 -10.74 4.97
C ILE A 170 13.26 -12.04 4.25
N SER A 171 14.53 -12.20 3.87
CA SER A 171 15.02 -13.48 3.34
C SER A 171 15.23 -14.49 4.48
N ARG A 172 14.92 -15.77 4.24
CA ARG A 172 15.09 -16.88 5.18
C ARG A 172 15.99 -17.97 4.56
N PRO A 173 17.32 -17.90 4.77
CA PRO A 173 18.25 -18.87 4.19
C PRO A 173 18.00 -20.32 4.62
N SER A 174 17.38 -20.58 5.79
CA SER A 174 17.05 -21.95 6.21
C SER A 174 15.93 -22.62 5.40
N GLY A 175 15.17 -21.86 4.60
CA GLY A 175 13.96 -22.34 3.96
C GLY A 175 12.71 -22.34 4.85
N THR A 176 12.81 -21.89 6.10
CA THR A 176 11.69 -21.90 7.04
C THR A 176 10.80 -20.67 6.87
N LEU A 177 9.50 -20.90 6.65
CA LEU A 177 8.44 -19.87 6.66
C LEU A 177 7.70 -19.76 8.00
N SER A 178 8.07 -20.55 9.01
CA SER A 178 7.43 -20.50 10.32
C SER A 178 7.73 -19.20 11.06
N THR A 179 6.76 -18.74 11.84
CA THR A 179 6.86 -17.53 12.66
C THR A 179 7.48 -17.83 14.03
N ASN A 180 7.93 -16.78 14.70
CA ASN A 180 8.36 -16.83 16.10
C ASN A 180 8.03 -15.49 16.77
N GLU A 181 8.22 -15.39 18.09
CA GLU A 181 7.85 -14.19 18.83
C GLU A 181 8.56 -12.91 18.33
N LYS A 182 9.84 -13.02 17.93
CA LYS A 182 10.60 -11.89 17.36
C LYS A 182 10.05 -11.46 15.99
N LEU A 183 9.63 -12.39 15.15
CA LEU A 183 8.94 -12.07 13.89
C LEU A 183 7.61 -11.36 14.14
N ASN A 184 6.83 -11.83 15.11
CA ASN A 184 5.54 -11.21 15.46
C ASN A 184 5.73 -9.75 15.92
N GLN A 185 6.85 -9.43 16.59
CA GLN A 185 7.19 -8.03 16.91
C GLN A 185 7.54 -7.20 15.67
N ILE A 186 8.09 -7.81 14.62
CA ILE A 186 8.38 -7.12 13.35
C ILE A 186 7.10 -6.88 12.56
N PHE A 187 6.19 -7.87 12.54
CA PHE A 187 4.92 -7.78 11.83
C PHE A 187 4.09 -6.57 12.28
N LYS A 188 4.12 -6.23 13.57
CA LYS A 188 3.44 -5.07 14.13
C LYS A 188 3.95 -3.71 13.64
N LYS A 189 5.12 -3.62 13.00
CA LYS A 189 5.76 -2.34 12.64
C LYS A 189 5.25 -1.75 11.33
N ARG A 190 4.71 -2.57 10.42
CA ARG A 190 4.30 -2.17 9.06
C ARG A 190 3.03 -2.93 8.67
N ARG A 191 2.36 -2.52 7.59
CA ARG A 191 1.07 -3.12 7.16
C ARG A 191 1.21 -4.61 6.87
N PHE A 192 2.34 -5.03 6.31
CA PHE A 192 2.61 -6.43 6.03
C PHE A 192 4.10 -6.76 6.07
N THR A 193 4.41 -8.05 6.22
CA THR A 193 5.76 -8.60 6.12
C THR A 193 5.79 -9.80 5.18
N MET A 194 6.65 -9.75 4.18
CA MET A 194 6.92 -10.84 3.24
C MET A 194 8.15 -11.63 3.68
N LEU A 195 7.99 -12.93 3.85
CA LEU A 195 9.11 -13.86 4.04
C LEU A 195 9.43 -14.52 2.70
N LEU A 196 10.71 -14.48 2.31
CA LEU A 196 11.23 -15.17 1.12
C LEU A 196 12.22 -16.23 1.57
N ALA A 197 11.83 -17.49 1.54
CA ALA A 197 12.61 -18.60 2.06
C ALA A 197 13.37 -19.34 0.95
N TYR A 198 14.56 -19.88 1.24
CA TYR A 198 15.25 -20.79 0.32
C TYR A 198 14.38 -22.03 0.00
N PRO A 199 14.33 -22.54 -1.24
CA PRO A 199 15.07 -22.17 -2.46
C PRO A 199 14.52 -20.97 -3.25
N TYR A 200 13.60 -20.21 -2.67
CA TYR A 200 13.00 -18.99 -3.21
C TYR A 200 12.08 -19.24 -4.43
N ASN A 201 11.40 -20.39 -4.47
CA ASN A 201 10.33 -20.62 -5.44
C ASN A 201 9.12 -19.74 -5.09
N ILE A 202 8.59 -19.00 -6.08
CA ILE A 202 7.52 -18.03 -5.86
C ILE A 202 6.24 -18.68 -5.30
N SER A 203 5.89 -19.88 -5.77
CA SER A 203 4.67 -20.59 -5.35
C SER A 203 4.68 -21.05 -3.90
N ASP A 204 5.82 -21.57 -3.44
CA ASP A 204 5.87 -22.38 -2.21
C ASP A 204 6.77 -21.79 -1.11
N ASN A 205 7.63 -20.84 -1.46
CA ASN A 205 8.63 -20.31 -0.54
C ASN A 205 8.47 -18.82 -0.23
N ILE A 206 7.33 -18.24 -0.58
CA ILE A 206 6.98 -16.87 -0.26
C ILE A 206 5.69 -16.86 0.55
N LYS A 207 5.70 -16.17 1.68
CA LYS A 207 4.49 -15.96 2.48
C LYS A 207 4.43 -14.53 3.00
N CYS A 208 3.26 -13.93 2.89
CA CYS A 208 2.96 -12.62 3.47
C CYS A 208 2.17 -12.78 4.77
N PHE A 209 2.49 -11.93 5.73
CA PHE A 209 1.89 -11.87 7.06
C PHE A 209 1.40 -10.44 7.28
N ASP A 210 0.24 -10.29 7.91
CA ASP A 210 -0.26 -8.98 8.32
C ASP A 210 0.28 -8.63 9.72
N THR A 211 -0.28 -7.61 10.38
CA THR A 211 0.14 -7.19 11.73
C THR A 211 -0.21 -8.19 12.83
N SER A 212 -1.13 -9.12 12.57
CA SER A 212 -1.61 -10.15 13.48
C SER A 212 -0.84 -11.47 13.32
N GLY A 213 -0.16 -11.67 12.18
CA GLY A 213 0.62 -12.87 11.87
C GLY A 213 0.01 -13.62 10.71
#